data_AF-A0A834MGZ8-F1
#
_entry.id   AF-A0A834MGZ8-F1
#
_cell.length_a   1.000
_cell.length_b   1.000
_cell.length_c   1.000
_cell.angle_alpha   90.00
_cell.angle_beta   90.00
_cell.angle_gamma   90.00
#
_symmetry.space_group_name_H-M   'P 1'
#
loop_
_entity.id
_entity.type
_entity.pdbx_description
1 polymer ?
#
loop_
_entity_poly.entity_id
_entity_poly.type
_entity_poly.pdbx_seq_one_letter_code
_entity_poly.pdbx_strand_id
1 'polypeptide(L)'
;MEEANNSNEKVTEVHVETKVSKKTIVKKYKKSKTLKRRNRRKRSKKSYIKSLKRRRYHRSTEELWKGIEDISVTDMDVMPLNELDRLPEEISEWEKQEQIAYWKSRAISLEMENKMLHQHLRNVYAQQVEYYQNSSLEYTEQENNNKDTDTHDKNNSKSHTQRLKNKGKPDEITKTEKVLPKEPKGKNRLNEMKGIYGDMAPKIMGMETAIDLNFERLKEEGTYINWPNIPIKL
;
A
#
# COMPACT_ATOMS: atom_id res chain seq x y z
N MET A 1 19.32 -26.46 72.56
CA MET A 1 18.69 -27.64 71.94
C MET A 1 17.54 -27.11 71.10
N GLU A 2 17.81 -26.79 69.84
CA GLU A 2 16.79 -26.39 68.86
C GLU A 2 16.94 -27.34 67.66
N GLU A 3 15.92 -28.15 67.44
CA GLU A 3 15.87 -29.16 66.38
C GLU A 3 15.39 -28.53 65.07
N ALA A 4 16.11 -28.84 63.99
CA ALA A 4 15.86 -28.41 62.63
C ALA A 4 14.75 -29.24 61.98
N ASN A 5 13.71 -28.56 61.48
CA ASN A 5 12.68 -29.15 60.62
C ASN A 5 13.09 -29.07 59.15
N ASN A 6 13.34 -30.24 58.54
CA ASN A 6 13.71 -30.43 57.14
C ASN A 6 12.51 -31.02 56.38
N SER A 7 11.78 -30.18 55.64
CA SER A 7 10.62 -30.58 54.83
C SER A 7 11.03 -30.83 53.37
N ASN A 8 11.17 -32.10 53.01
CA ASN A 8 11.35 -32.58 51.64
C ASN A 8 10.04 -32.49 50.85
N GLU A 9 9.98 -31.58 49.88
CA GLU A 9 8.85 -31.41 48.97
C GLU A 9 9.05 -32.29 47.72
N LYS A 10 8.23 -33.35 47.60
CA LYS A 10 8.23 -34.26 46.44
C LYS A 10 7.48 -33.61 45.27
N VAL A 11 8.22 -33.23 44.23
CA VAL A 11 7.65 -32.79 42.94
C VAL A 11 7.21 -34.03 42.14
N THR A 12 5.91 -34.17 41.93
CA THR A 12 5.33 -35.19 41.04
C THR A 12 5.20 -34.64 39.62
N GLU A 13 5.96 -35.21 38.67
CA GLU A 13 5.83 -34.93 37.24
C GLU A 13 4.52 -35.46 36.68
N VAL A 14 3.71 -34.57 36.11
CA VAL A 14 2.47 -34.89 35.40
C VAL A 14 2.77 -35.00 33.90
N HIS A 15 2.76 -36.22 33.38
CA HIS A 15 2.95 -36.48 31.95
C HIS A 15 1.62 -36.35 31.21
N VAL A 16 1.47 -35.30 30.39
CA VAL A 16 0.25 -35.03 29.61
C VAL A 16 0.44 -35.53 28.18
N GLU A 17 -0.09 -36.71 27.88
CA GLU A 17 -0.15 -37.25 26.52
C GLU A 17 -1.24 -36.57 25.69
N THR A 18 -0.85 -35.67 24.79
CA THR A 18 -1.78 -35.06 23.82
C THR A 18 -2.00 -36.00 22.62
N LYS A 19 -3.17 -36.67 22.59
CA LYS A 19 -3.62 -37.48 21.45
C LYS A 19 -4.08 -36.58 20.30
N VAL A 20 -3.23 -36.41 19.29
CA VAL A 20 -3.56 -35.69 18.05
C VAL A 20 -4.38 -36.61 17.12
N SER A 21 -5.68 -36.32 16.95
CA SER A 21 -6.56 -37.08 16.06
C SER A 21 -6.25 -36.79 14.58
N LYS A 22 -5.87 -37.84 13.83
CA LYS A 22 -5.70 -37.78 12.37
C LYS A 22 -7.07 -37.76 11.67
N LYS A 23 -7.61 -36.57 11.40
CA LYS A 23 -8.77 -36.38 10.49
C LYS A 23 -8.33 -35.68 9.22
N THR A 24 -7.88 -36.45 8.23
CA THR A 24 -7.76 -35.98 6.85
C THR A 24 -8.39 -37.02 5.92
N ILE A 25 -8.82 -36.59 4.73
CA ILE A 25 -9.36 -37.39 3.61
C ILE A 25 -10.91 -37.48 3.53
N VAL A 26 -11.63 -36.36 3.37
CA VAL A 26 -12.85 -36.31 2.51
C VAL A 26 -13.10 -34.87 2.01
N LYS A 27 -12.34 -34.35 1.04
CA LYS A 27 -12.67 -33.05 0.39
C LYS A 27 -12.31 -32.93 -1.10
N LYS A 28 -12.48 -33.99 -1.92
CA LYS A 28 -12.12 -33.93 -3.36
C LYS A 28 -13.26 -33.74 -4.37
N TYR A 29 -14.56 -33.90 -4.04
CA TYR A 29 -15.62 -33.91 -5.07
C TYR A 29 -16.52 -32.66 -5.20
N LYS A 30 -16.38 -31.60 -4.38
CA LYS A 30 -17.25 -30.40 -4.47
C LYS A 30 -16.73 -29.25 -5.37
N LYS A 31 -15.52 -29.33 -5.93
CA LYS A 31 -14.91 -28.23 -6.73
C LYS A 31 -15.44 -28.11 -8.18
N SER A 32 -16.05 -29.15 -8.74
CA SER A 32 -16.49 -29.15 -10.16
C SER A 32 -17.73 -28.29 -10.44
N LYS A 33 -18.74 -28.31 -9.56
CA LYS A 33 -20.00 -27.56 -9.77
C LYS A 33 -19.80 -26.05 -9.70
N THR A 34 -18.86 -25.56 -8.89
CA THR A 34 -18.56 -24.12 -8.75
C THR A 34 -17.87 -23.54 -9.99
N LEU A 35 -17.04 -24.34 -10.69
CA LEU A 35 -16.35 -23.90 -11.90
C LEU A 35 -17.33 -23.68 -13.07
N LYS A 36 -18.31 -24.58 -13.26
CA LYS A 36 -19.36 -24.41 -14.28
C LYS A 36 -20.19 -23.15 -14.05
N ARG A 37 -20.59 -22.86 -12.80
CA ARG A 37 -21.32 -21.63 -12.43
C ARG A 37 -20.49 -20.37 -12.70
N ARG A 38 -19.19 -20.39 -12.39
CA ARG A 38 -18.25 -19.29 -12.69
C ARG A 38 -18.14 -19.04 -14.20
N ASN A 39 -18.01 -20.10 -15.00
CA ASN A 39 -17.90 -19.99 -16.46
C ASN A 39 -19.19 -19.46 -17.11
N ARG A 40 -20.37 -19.85 -16.62
CA ARG A 40 -21.66 -19.29 -17.09
C ARG A 40 -21.76 -17.78 -16.83
N ARG A 41 -21.35 -17.32 -15.64
CA ARG A 41 -21.28 -15.88 -15.31
C ARG A 41 -20.32 -15.13 -16.23
N LYS A 42 -19.14 -15.70 -16.53
CA LYS A 42 -18.18 -15.10 -17.47
C LYS A 42 -18.76 -14.94 -18.88
N ARG A 43 -19.45 -15.95 -19.42
CA ARG A 43 -20.10 -15.87 -20.75
C ARG A 43 -21.20 -14.81 -20.80
N SER A 44 -22.04 -14.74 -19.76
CA SER A 44 -23.08 -13.72 -19.63
C SER A 44 -22.51 -12.30 -19.61
N LYS A 45 -21.44 -12.07 -18.83
CA LYS A 45 -20.77 -10.75 -18.76
C LYS A 45 -20.17 -10.36 -20.11
N LYS A 46 -19.52 -11.29 -20.83
CA LYS A 46 -18.99 -11.02 -22.18
C LYS A 46 -20.09 -10.67 -23.18
N SER A 47 -21.23 -11.37 -23.16
CA SER A 47 -22.38 -11.08 -24.03
C SER A 47 -22.96 -9.68 -23.74
N TYR A 48 -23.12 -9.33 -22.47
CA TYR A 48 -23.59 -8.01 -22.04
C TYR A 48 -22.65 -6.88 -22.50
N ILE A 49 -21.34 -7.03 -22.30
CA ILE A 49 -20.35 -6.06 -22.78
C ILE A 49 -20.39 -5.93 -24.31
N LYS A 50 -20.53 -7.04 -25.04
CA LYS A 50 -20.66 -7.02 -26.51
C LYS A 50 -21.93 -6.26 -26.94
N SER A 51 -23.05 -6.44 -26.24
CA SER A 51 -24.27 -5.66 -26.50
C SER A 51 -24.11 -4.18 -26.19
N LEU A 52 -23.41 -3.81 -25.11
CA LEU A 52 -23.12 -2.41 -24.77
C LEU A 52 -22.24 -1.74 -25.83
N LYS A 53 -21.19 -2.43 -26.31
CA LYS A 53 -20.35 -1.92 -27.40
C LYS A 53 -21.17 -1.67 -28.66
N ARG A 54 -22.01 -2.63 -29.08
CA ARG A 54 -22.91 -2.46 -30.24
C ARG A 54 -23.86 -1.26 -30.07
N ARG A 55 -24.40 -1.05 -28.87
CA ARG A 55 -25.28 0.10 -28.59
C ARG A 55 -24.54 1.44 -28.59
N ARG A 56 -23.25 1.49 -28.20
CA ARG A 56 -22.46 2.73 -28.27
C ARG A 56 -22.19 3.17 -29.71
N TYR A 57 -21.95 2.22 -30.61
CA TYR A 57 -21.66 2.56 -32.01
C TYR A 57 -22.88 3.01 -32.81
N HIS A 58 -24.11 2.60 -32.43
CA HIS A 58 -25.30 2.90 -33.24
C HIS A 58 -26.11 4.13 -32.81
N ARG A 59 -25.81 4.77 -31.68
CA ARG A 59 -26.71 5.80 -31.12
C ARG A 59 -26.21 7.25 -31.19
N SER A 60 -25.03 7.52 -31.76
CA SER A 60 -24.57 8.92 -31.89
C SER A 60 -23.85 9.25 -33.19
N THR A 61 -23.26 8.30 -33.91
CA THR A 61 -22.48 8.65 -35.10
C THR A 61 -23.37 8.98 -36.30
N GLU A 62 -24.48 8.28 -36.54
CA GLU A 62 -25.32 8.60 -37.70
C GLU A 62 -26.05 9.96 -37.59
N GLU A 63 -26.38 10.41 -36.37
CA GLU A 63 -26.96 11.75 -36.16
C GLU A 63 -25.89 12.84 -36.20
N LEU A 64 -24.69 12.58 -35.67
CA LEU A 64 -23.57 13.53 -35.75
C LEU A 64 -23.09 13.75 -37.19
N TRP A 65 -23.17 12.73 -38.05
CA TRP A 65 -22.70 12.83 -39.44
C TRP A 65 -23.72 13.51 -40.36
N LYS A 66 -25.01 13.53 -40.00
CA LYS A 66 -26.04 14.25 -40.78
C LYS A 66 -25.92 15.77 -40.69
N GLY A 67 -25.18 16.30 -39.71
CA GLY A 67 -24.90 17.73 -39.57
C GLY A 67 -23.55 18.16 -40.15
N ILE A 68 -22.74 17.23 -40.66
CA ILE A 68 -21.51 17.57 -41.38
C ILE A 68 -21.94 17.86 -42.81
N GLU A 69 -22.28 19.11 -43.09
CA GLU A 69 -22.39 19.60 -44.46
C GLU A 69 -20.98 19.59 -45.06
N ASP A 70 -20.83 18.95 -46.22
CA ASP A 70 -19.61 19.02 -47.02
C ASP A 70 -19.47 20.46 -47.54
N ILE A 71 -18.82 21.32 -46.76
CA ILE A 71 -18.50 22.68 -47.17
C ILE A 71 -17.49 22.58 -48.32
N SER A 72 -17.97 22.87 -49.53
CA SER A 72 -17.13 22.93 -50.73
C SER A 72 -16.06 24.00 -50.54
N VAL A 73 -14.81 23.68 -50.91
CA VAL A 73 -13.66 24.59 -50.84
C VAL A 73 -13.90 25.91 -51.60
N THR A 74 -14.86 25.94 -52.52
CA THR A 74 -15.26 27.14 -53.28
C THR A 74 -16.18 28.11 -52.55
N ASP A 75 -16.86 27.68 -51.46
CA ASP A 75 -17.77 28.53 -50.67
C ASP A 75 -17.10 29.18 -49.46
N MET A 76 -15.78 29.01 -49.31
CA MET A 76 -14.97 29.82 -48.40
C MET A 76 -14.79 31.20 -49.03
N ASP A 77 -15.83 32.03 -48.98
CA ASP A 77 -15.75 33.44 -49.31
C ASP A 77 -14.52 34.03 -48.62
N VAL A 78 -13.67 34.70 -49.41
CA VAL A 78 -12.40 35.27 -48.98
C VAL A 78 -12.67 36.19 -47.80
N MET A 79 -12.38 35.71 -46.58
CA MET A 79 -12.56 36.52 -45.38
C MET A 79 -11.76 37.81 -45.53
N PRO A 80 -12.38 38.98 -45.27
CA PRO A 80 -11.69 40.26 -45.38
C PRO A 80 -10.48 40.26 -44.44
N LEU A 81 -9.32 40.65 -44.99
CA LEU A 81 -8.01 40.67 -44.32
C LEU A 81 -7.97 41.40 -42.97
N ASN A 82 -8.97 42.23 -42.66
CA ASN A 82 -9.08 42.95 -41.39
C ASN A 82 -9.63 42.09 -40.23
N GLU A 83 -10.19 40.91 -40.49
CA GLU A 83 -10.69 39.98 -39.47
C GLU A 83 -9.70 38.83 -39.16
N LEU A 84 -8.58 38.77 -39.89
CA LEU A 84 -7.59 37.69 -39.75
C LEU A 84 -6.83 37.71 -38.41
N ASP A 85 -6.77 38.86 -37.74
CA ASP A 85 -6.10 39.01 -36.44
C ASP A 85 -6.98 38.56 -35.26
N ARG A 86 -8.29 38.34 -35.49
CA ARG A 86 -9.20 37.81 -34.47
C ARG A 86 -9.52 36.35 -34.79
N LEU A 87 -8.72 35.45 -34.22
CA LEU A 87 -9.10 34.04 -34.13
C LEU A 87 -10.52 33.94 -33.56
N PRO A 88 -11.41 33.14 -34.17
CA PRO A 88 -12.74 32.87 -33.64
C PRO A 88 -12.68 32.62 -32.13
N GLU A 89 -13.62 33.20 -31.39
CA GLU A 89 -13.65 33.12 -29.93
C GLU A 89 -13.59 31.66 -29.45
N GLU A 90 -14.21 30.76 -30.21
CA GLU A 90 -14.16 29.31 -30.05
C GLU A 90 -12.73 28.74 -30.04
N ILE A 91 -11.85 29.19 -30.95
CA ILE A 91 -10.45 28.73 -31.01
C ILE A 91 -9.68 29.24 -29.79
N SER A 92 -9.93 30.49 -29.39
CA SER A 92 -9.30 31.08 -28.20
C SER A 92 -9.75 30.38 -26.91
N GLU A 93 -11.00 29.96 -26.82
CA GLU A 93 -11.50 29.14 -25.71
C GLU A 93 -10.87 27.75 -25.71
N TRP A 94 -10.73 27.14 -26.88
CA TRP A 94 -10.13 25.82 -27.03
C TRP A 94 -8.67 25.83 -26.58
N GLU A 95 -7.90 26.85 -26.97
CA GLU A 95 -6.50 27.02 -26.52
C GLU A 95 -6.41 27.19 -25.00
N LYS A 96 -7.31 27.99 -24.39
CA LYS A 96 -7.37 28.13 -22.92
C LYS A 96 -7.68 26.80 -22.24
N GLN A 97 -8.64 26.03 -22.77
CA GLN A 97 -9.00 24.72 -22.23
C GLN A 97 -7.84 23.73 -22.34
N GLU A 98 -7.13 23.74 -23.46
CA GLU A 98 -5.95 22.90 -23.68
C GLU A 98 -4.84 23.23 -22.69
N GLN A 99 -4.52 24.52 -22.50
CA GLN A 99 -3.55 24.97 -21.50
C GLN A 99 -3.96 24.51 -20.09
N ILE A 100 -5.23 24.66 -19.71
CA ILE A 100 -5.73 24.18 -18.41
C ILE A 100 -5.59 22.66 -18.29
N ALA A 101 -5.93 21.90 -19.33
CA ALA A 101 -5.81 20.45 -19.35
C ALA A 101 -4.34 20.01 -19.21
N TYR A 102 -3.43 20.68 -19.91
CA TYR A 102 -1.99 20.46 -19.80
C TYR A 102 -1.50 20.67 -18.37
N TRP A 103 -1.81 21.81 -17.75
CA TRP A 103 -1.38 22.12 -16.39
C TRP A 103 -1.99 21.17 -15.35
N LYS A 104 -3.25 20.77 -15.52
CA LYS A 104 -3.88 19.74 -14.68
C LYS A 104 -3.17 18.40 -14.78
N SER A 105 -2.88 17.94 -16.00
CA SER A 105 -2.14 16.70 -16.23
C SER A 105 -0.75 16.77 -15.60
N ARG A 106 -0.05 17.89 -15.80
CA ARG A 106 1.30 18.10 -15.24
C ARG A 106 1.30 18.08 -13.71
N ALA A 107 0.33 18.73 -13.08
CA ALA A 107 0.16 18.72 -11.62
C ALA A 107 -0.07 17.31 -11.08
N ILE A 108 -0.92 16.51 -11.72
CA ILE A 108 -1.17 15.11 -11.35
C ILE A 108 0.09 14.26 -11.49
N SER A 109 0.84 14.42 -12.59
CA SER A 109 2.10 13.70 -12.78
C SER A 109 3.12 14.02 -11.69
N LEU A 110 3.29 15.29 -11.33
CA LEU A 110 4.18 15.72 -10.25
C LEU A 110 3.73 15.21 -8.89
N GLU A 111 2.43 15.18 -8.62
CA GLU A 111 1.89 14.60 -7.39
C GLU A 111 2.24 13.11 -7.27
N MET A 112 2.09 12.35 -8.36
CA MET A 112 2.45 10.92 -8.39
C MET A 112 3.95 10.71 -8.21
N GLU A 113 4.79 11.50 -8.88
CA GLU A 113 6.25 11.47 -8.71
C GLU A 113 6.66 11.75 -7.27
N ASN A 114 6.13 12.81 -6.66
CA ASN A 114 6.38 13.15 -5.26
C ASN A 114 5.97 12.00 -4.31
N LYS A 115 4.83 11.35 -4.55
CA LYS A 115 4.41 10.18 -3.76
C LYS A 115 5.41 9.03 -3.88
N MET A 116 5.90 8.74 -5.07
CA MET A 116 6.91 7.70 -5.30
C MET A 116 8.24 8.04 -4.61
N LEU A 117 8.71 9.29 -4.71
CA LEU A 117 9.93 9.76 -4.05
C LEU A 117 9.83 9.64 -2.53
N HIS A 118 8.72 10.05 -1.93
CA HIS A 118 8.49 9.86 -0.50
C HIS A 118 8.47 8.39 -0.08
N GLN A 119 7.86 7.52 -0.88
CA GLN A 119 7.87 6.08 -0.61
C GLN A 119 9.29 5.51 -0.72
N HIS A 120 10.05 5.91 -1.73
CA HIS A 120 11.44 5.50 -1.91
C HIS A 120 12.31 5.92 -0.73
N LEU A 121 12.22 7.20 -0.31
CA LEU A 121 12.94 7.70 0.87
C LEU A 121 12.59 6.91 2.13
N ARG A 122 11.31 6.65 2.39
CA ARG A 122 10.89 5.81 3.53
C ARG A 122 11.54 4.41 3.48
N ASN A 123 11.64 3.81 2.30
CA ASN A 123 12.27 2.50 2.14
C ASN A 123 13.78 2.57 2.39
N VAL A 124 14.46 3.59 1.86
CA VAL A 124 15.91 3.81 2.09
C VAL A 124 16.20 4.00 3.59
N TYR A 125 15.41 4.83 4.27
CA TYR A 125 15.57 5.01 5.73
C TYR A 125 15.30 3.71 6.50
N ALA A 126 14.28 2.94 6.13
CA ALA A 126 14.02 1.65 6.76
C ALA A 126 15.21 0.68 6.61
N GLN A 127 15.79 0.59 5.41
CA GLN A 127 16.98 -0.23 5.16
C GLN A 127 18.20 0.22 5.97
N GLN A 128 18.43 1.53 6.08
CA GLN A 128 19.51 2.06 6.90
C GLN A 128 19.34 1.68 8.38
N VAL A 129 18.14 1.84 8.92
CA VAL A 129 17.84 1.47 10.31
C VAL A 129 18.06 -0.03 10.55
N GLU A 130 17.58 -0.89 9.64
CA GLU A 130 17.80 -2.35 9.71
C GLU A 130 19.29 -2.71 9.63
N TYR A 131 20.06 -2.04 8.76
CA TYR A 131 21.50 -2.22 8.64
C TYR A 131 22.22 -1.92 9.96
N TYR A 132 21.98 -0.76 10.57
CA TYR A 132 22.59 -0.39 11.85
C TYR A 132 22.19 -1.33 13.00
N GLN A 133 20.93 -1.78 13.02
CA GLN A 133 20.45 -2.70 14.04
C GLN A 133 21.12 -4.08 13.92
N ASN A 134 21.29 -4.59 12.70
CA ASN A 134 21.97 -5.85 12.45
C ASN A 134 23.48 -5.76 12.76
N SER A 135 24.15 -4.68 12.33
CA SER A 135 25.57 -4.48 12.66
C SER A 135 25.81 -4.39 14.16
N SER A 136 24.91 -3.75 14.93
CA SER A 136 25.04 -3.69 16.39
C SER A 136 24.91 -5.05 17.07
N LEU A 137 24.08 -5.95 16.53
CA LEU A 137 23.88 -7.30 17.09
C LEU A 137 25.11 -8.20 16.86
N GLU A 138 25.76 -8.07 15.71
CA GLU A 138 26.94 -8.85 15.33
C GLU A 138 28.12 -8.64 16.31
N TYR A 139 28.33 -7.41 16.79
CA TYR A 139 29.35 -7.12 17.81
C TYR A 139 29.04 -7.76 19.17
N THR A 140 27.78 -7.79 19.60
CA THR A 140 27.38 -8.40 20.88
C THR A 140 27.45 -9.93 20.89
N GLU A 141 27.26 -10.59 19.74
CA GLU A 141 27.39 -12.04 19.64
C GLU A 141 28.86 -12.50 19.69
N GLN A 142 29.80 -11.69 19.18
CA GLN A 142 31.23 -12.00 19.27
C GLN A 142 31.79 -11.87 20.69
N GLU A 143 31.29 -10.94 21.53
CA GLU A 143 31.73 -10.83 22.92
C GLU A 143 31.23 -11.97 23.83
N ASN A 144 30.04 -12.53 23.55
CA ASN A 144 29.48 -13.61 24.37
C ASN A 144 30.10 -14.99 24.05
N ASN A 145 30.55 -15.22 22.82
CA ASN A 145 31.21 -16.48 22.45
C ASN A 145 32.66 -16.61 22.96
N ASN A 146 33.27 -15.54 23.49
CA ASN A 146 34.63 -15.55 24.04
C ASN A 146 34.68 -15.68 25.58
N LYS A 147 33.55 -15.87 26.28
CA LYS A 147 33.50 -15.96 27.75
C LYS A 147 33.37 -17.37 28.33
N ASP A 148 33.35 -18.42 27.51
CA ASP A 148 33.18 -19.81 27.99
C ASP A 148 34.47 -20.63 28.12
N THR A 149 35.65 -19.99 28.15
CA THR A 149 36.92 -20.68 28.42
C THR A 149 37.78 -19.98 29.47
N ASP A 150 37.27 -19.79 30.69
CA ASP A 150 38.10 -19.94 31.91
C ASP A 150 37.24 -19.76 33.17
N THR A 151 36.69 -20.87 33.67
CA THR A 151 36.32 -20.99 35.08
C THR A 151 37.31 -21.90 35.76
N HIS A 152 38.47 -21.34 36.11
CA HIS A 152 39.20 -21.79 37.27
C HIS A 152 39.66 -20.58 38.10
N ASP A 153 39.20 -20.61 39.36
CA ASP A 153 39.89 -20.10 40.54
C ASP A 153 39.73 -18.63 40.98
N LYS A 154 39.49 -18.53 42.30
CA LYS A 154 39.85 -17.47 43.25
C LYS A 154 38.89 -16.31 43.48
N ASN A 155 38.07 -16.52 44.51
CA ASN A 155 38.14 -15.82 45.80
C ASN A 155 38.94 -14.50 45.87
N ASN A 156 38.29 -13.54 46.54
CA ASN A 156 38.87 -12.50 47.40
C ASN A 156 39.34 -11.22 46.69
N SER A 157 38.59 -10.12 46.87
CA SER A 157 39.12 -8.92 47.54
C SER A 157 38.04 -7.85 47.73
N LYS A 158 37.83 -7.52 49.01
CA LYS A 158 37.18 -6.31 49.49
C LYS A 158 38.10 -5.09 49.27
N SER A 159 37.53 -3.90 49.46
CA SER A 159 38.14 -2.55 49.60
C SER A 159 38.35 -1.80 48.27
N HIS A 160 37.55 -0.75 48.00
CA HIS A 160 37.55 0.60 48.58
C HIS A 160 38.57 1.53 47.92
N THR A 161 38.15 2.21 46.84
CA THR A 161 38.66 3.56 46.54
C THR A 161 37.57 4.41 45.91
N GLN A 162 37.33 5.54 46.55
CA GLN A 162 36.33 6.55 46.27
C GLN A 162 36.73 7.45 45.08
N ARG A 163 35.72 8.22 44.61
CA ARG A 163 35.75 9.39 43.71
C ARG A 163 35.83 8.99 42.23
N LEU A 164 34.81 9.29 41.41
CA LEU A 164 34.23 10.61 41.19
C LEU A 164 32.71 10.52 40.98
N LYS A 165 31.99 11.38 41.71
CA LYS A 165 30.61 11.76 41.39
C LYS A 165 30.65 12.63 40.14
N ASN A 166 30.09 12.16 39.04
CA ASN A 166 29.50 13.05 38.04
C ASN A 166 28.10 12.57 37.71
N LYS A 167 27.16 13.48 37.95
CA LYS A 167 25.72 13.34 37.77
C LYS A 167 25.41 13.36 36.28
N GLY A 168 24.95 12.24 35.75
CA GLY A 168 24.26 12.14 34.47
C GLY A 168 23.57 10.80 34.49
N LYS A 169 22.29 10.78 34.88
CA LYS A 169 21.47 9.58 35.02
C LYS A 169 21.55 8.75 33.72
N PRO A 170 22.10 7.53 33.73
CA PRO A 170 21.79 6.56 32.70
C PRO A 170 20.51 5.87 33.15
N ASP A 171 19.38 6.32 32.63
CA ASP A 171 18.12 5.61 32.78
C ASP A 171 18.25 4.26 32.06
N GLU A 172 18.57 3.25 32.86
CA GLU A 172 17.95 1.93 32.87
C GLU A 172 17.60 1.36 31.50
N ILE A 173 18.67 0.92 30.82
CA ILE A 173 18.63 -0.07 29.74
C ILE A 173 18.21 -1.41 30.36
N THR A 174 16.92 -1.59 30.59
CA THR A 174 16.30 -2.92 30.74
C THR A 174 14.98 -2.96 30.00
N LYS A 175 15.04 -3.40 28.75
CA LYS A 175 14.14 -4.39 28.15
C LYS A 175 14.47 -4.44 26.66
N THR A 176 15.04 -5.56 26.26
CA THR A 176 14.92 -6.10 24.92
C THR A 176 13.43 -6.16 24.57
N GLU A 177 12.94 -5.07 24.01
CA GLU A 177 11.59 -4.96 23.47
C GLU A 177 11.55 -5.95 22.31
N LYS A 178 11.07 -7.17 22.58
CA LYS A 178 10.65 -8.12 21.57
C LYS A 178 9.84 -7.30 20.58
N VAL A 179 10.33 -7.15 19.35
CA VAL A 179 9.62 -6.46 18.28
C VAL A 179 8.30 -7.19 18.12
N LEU A 180 7.28 -6.71 18.83
CA LEU A 180 5.94 -7.25 18.77
C LEU A 180 5.53 -7.14 17.31
N PRO A 181 4.82 -8.15 16.77
CA PRO A 181 4.34 -8.10 15.39
C PRO A 181 3.68 -6.75 15.17
N LYS A 182 4.25 -5.92 14.29
CA LYS A 182 3.73 -4.57 13.98
C LYS A 182 2.23 -4.71 13.85
N GLU A 183 1.49 -4.04 14.74
CA GLU A 183 0.04 -4.15 14.76
C GLU A 183 -0.47 -3.98 13.34
N PRO A 184 -1.39 -4.83 12.87
CA PRO A 184 -1.86 -4.77 11.50
C PRO A 184 -2.33 -3.34 11.24
N LYS A 185 -1.70 -2.68 10.25
CA LYS A 185 -1.83 -1.24 9.93
C LYS A 185 -3.27 -0.74 9.65
N GLY A 186 -4.29 -1.55 9.87
CA GLY A 186 -5.70 -1.21 9.69
C GLY A 186 -6.50 -0.95 10.98
N LYS A 187 -6.04 -1.38 12.16
CA LYS A 187 -6.84 -1.20 13.40
C LYS A 187 -6.98 0.28 13.77
N ASN A 188 -5.91 1.05 13.61
CA ASN A 188 -5.90 2.48 13.96
C ASN A 188 -6.79 3.29 13.00
N ARG A 189 -6.78 2.95 11.71
CA ARG A 189 -7.61 3.62 10.69
C ARG A 189 -9.11 3.53 10.98
N LEU A 190 -9.60 2.40 11.49
CA LEU A 190 -11.02 2.24 11.80
C LEU A 190 -11.43 3.12 12.99
N ASN A 191 -10.59 3.21 14.02
CA ASN A 191 -10.82 4.08 15.18
C ASN A 191 -10.76 5.55 14.80
N GLU A 192 -9.79 5.95 13.96
CA GLU A 192 -9.69 7.31 13.40
C GLU A 192 -10.94 7.67 12.58
N MET A 193 -11.35 6.80 11.65
CA MET A 193 -12.56 7.00 10.85
C MET A 193 -13.81 7.08 11.73
N LYS A 194 -13.90 6.27 12.79
CA LYS A 194 -15.01 6.33 13.75
C LYS A 194 -15.01 7.63 14.55
N GLY A 195 -13.84 8.20 14.85
CA GLY A 195 -13.73 9.52 15.47
C GLY A 195 -14.23 10.67 14.58
N ILE A 196 -13.99 10.59 13.27
CA ILE A 196 -14.37 11.64 12.31
C ILE A 196 -15.82 11.50 11.85
N TYR A 197 -16.22 10.28 11.47
CA TYR A 197 -17.49 10.01 10.79
C TYR A 197 -18.52 9.28 11.67
N GLY A 198 -18.18 8.95 12.92
CA GLY A 198 -19.08 8.27 13.86
C GLY A 198 -19.58 6.93 13.32
N ASP A 199 -20.90 6.73 13.40
CA ASP A 199 -21.56 5.50 12.96
C ASP A 199 -21.56 5.31 11.43
N MET A 200 -21.28 6.38 10.66
CA MET A 200 -21.17 6.29 9.19
C MET A 200 -19.79 5.82 8.71
N ALA A 201 -18.80 5.70 9.61
CA ALA A 201 -17.43 5.32 9.26
C ALA A 201 -17.33 4.05 8.40
N PRO A 202 -18.06 2.94 8.68
CA PRO A 202 -17.99 1.74 7.84
C PRO A 202 -18.54 1.97 6.42
N LYS A 203 -19.55 2.83 6.28
CA LYS A 203 -20.17 3.17 4.99
C LYS A 203 -19.21 3.99 4.14
N ILE A 204 -18.62 5.04 4.72
CA ILE A 204 -17.64 5.90 4.04
C ILE A 204 -16.42 5.08 3.62
N MET A 205 -15.85 4.27 4.53
CA MET A 205 -14.71 3.40 4.22
C MET A 205 -15.05 2.41 3.09
N GLY A 206 -16.28 1.88 3.06
CA GLY A 206 -16.76 1.03 1.96
C GLY A 206 -16.84 1.78 0.62
N MET A 207 -17.27 3.04 0.63
CA MET A 207 -17.32 3.89 -0.56
C MET A 207 -15.92 4.23 -1.08
N GLU A 208 -14.99 4.65 -0.20
CA GLU A 208 -13.58 4.88 -0.55
C GLU A 208 -12.97 3.64 -1.21
N THR A 209 -13.12 2.48 -0.57
CA THR A 209 -12.59 1.22 -1.10
C THR A 209 -13.20 0.86 -2.47
N ALA A 210 -14.49 1.13 -2.69
CA ALA A 210 -15.13 0.90 -3.97
C ALA A 210 -14.60 1.84 -5.07
N ILE A 211 -14.29 3.09 -4.73
CA ILE A 211 -13.68 4.06 -5.64
C ILE A 211 -12.26 3.62 -5.99
N ASP A 212 -11.45 3.26 -5.00
CA ASP A 212 -10.07 2.78 -5.19
C ASP A 212 -10.02 1.56 -6.11
N LEU A 213 -10.87 0.55 -5.84
CA LEU A 213 -10.96 -0.65 -6.69
C LEU A 213 -11.41 -0.32 -8.12
N ASN A 214 -12.29 0.67 -8.30
CA ASN A 214 -12.71 1.09 -9.63
C ASN A 214 -11.60 1.84 -10.36
N PHE A 215 -10.81 2.65 -9.65
CA PHE A 215 -9.64 3.32 -10.19
C PHE A 215 -8.55 2.33 -10.62
N GLU A 216 -8.20 1.37 -9.76
CA GLU A 216 -7.25 0.29 -10.10
C GLU A 216 -7.71 -0.50 -11.33
N ARG A 217 -9.01 -0.84 -11.37
CA ARG A 217 -9.58 -1.54 -12.54
C ARG A 217 -9.45 -0.72 -13.82
N LEU A 218 -9.71 0.60 -13.77
CA LEU A 218 -9.56 1.47 -14.94
C LEU A 218 -8.09 1.64 -15.34
N LYS A 219 -7.17 1.62 -14.38
CA LYS A 219 -5.72 1.64 -14.61
C LYS A 219 -5.23 0.36 -15.29
N GLU A 220 -5.82 -0.80 -14.97
CA GLU A 220 -5.53 -2.08 -15.62
C GLU A 220 -6.21 -2.24 -16.99
N GLU A 221 -7.47 -1.81 -17.12
CA GLU A 221 -8.25 -1.90 -18.36
C GLU A 221 -7.80 -0.87 -19.41
N GLY A 222 -7.28 0.27 -18.97
CA GLY A 222 -6.68 1.29 -19.82
C GLY A 222 -5.30 0.86 -20.30
N THR A 223 -5.21 0.22 -21.46
CA THR A 223 -4.00 0.32 -22.27
C THR A 223 -3.67 1.80 -22.42
N TYR A 224 -2.55 2.26 -21.86
CA TYR A 224 -2.02 3.63 -21.95
C TYR A 224 -1.84 4.14 -23.39
N ILE A 225 -2.16 3.32 -24.39
CA ILE A 225 -2.23 3.63 -25.83
C ILE A 225 -3.17 4.82 -26.13
N ASN A 226 -4.21 5.03 -25.31
CA ASN A 226 -5.17 6.13 -25.52
C ASN A 226 -4.92 7.36 -24.63
N TRP A 227 -3.83 7.40 -23.86
CA TRP A 227 -3.37 8.70 -23.35
C TRP A 227 -2.93 9.52 -24.56
N PRO A 228 -3.41 10.76 -24.73
CA PRO A 228 -2.96 11.60 -25.83
C PRO A 228 -1.44 11.66 -25.75
N ASN A 229 -0.79 11.13 -26.77
CA ASN A 229 0.65 11.15 -26.89
C ASN A 229 0.97 12.61 -27.27
N ILE A 230 0.97 13.50 -26.27
CA ILE A 230 1.21 14.92 -26.47
C ILE A 230 2.66 15.03 -26.93
N PRO A 231 2.92 15.42 -28.18
CA PRO A 231 4.29 15.53 -28.67
C PRO A 231 4.96 16.65 -27.86
N ILE A 232 5.90 16.29 -27.00
CA ILE A 232 6.78 17.26 -26.35
C ILE A 232 7.71 17.76 -27.45
N LYS A 233 7.56 19.03 -27.85
CA LYS A 233 8.59 19.72 -28.62
C LYS A 233 9.77 19.94 -27.68
N LEU A 234 10.80 19.10 -27.84
CA LEU A 234 12.14 19.32 -27.25
C LEU A 234 12.89 20.39 -28.06
#